data_AF-A0A9P5XCA5-F1
#
_entry.id   AF-A0A9P5XCA5-F1
#
_cell.length_a   1.000
_cell.length_b   1.000
_cell.length_c   1.000
_cell.angle_alpha   90.00
_cell.angle_beta   90.00
_cell.angle_gamma   90.00
#
_symmetry.space_group_name_H-M   'P 1'
#
loop_
_entity.id
_entity.type
_entity.pdbx_description
1 polymer ?
#
loop_
_entity_poly.entity_id
_entity_poly.type
_entity_poly.pdbx_seq_one_letter_code
_entity_poly.pdbx_strand_id
1 'polypeptide(L)'
;MFTSTLFAIVCAAMVSVHSMPQSQPPGPACPAGEQLYTVQMGDSCFTIGGQFGTSATNIIAVNQPAINSGCTNLTPGQMICVPASTGATGGTTGGATGGTTGGTTGV
;
A
#
# COMPACT_ATOMS: atom_id res chain seq x y z
N MET A 1 -27.13 -56.04 8.06
CA MET A 1 -25.68 -55.95 8.31
C MET A 1 -25.06 -55.06 7.24
N PHE A 2 -25.04 -53.74 7.47
CA PHE A 2 -24.01 -52.81 7.03
C PHE A 2 -24.19 -51.58 7.93
N THR A 3 -23.22 -51.43 8.81
CA THR A 3 -23.05 -50.47 9.92
C THR A 3 -23.28 -49.03 9.45
N SER A 4 -24.22 -48.26 10.00
CA SER A 4 -24.17 -47.63 11.34
C SER A 4 -22.80 -47.01 11.62
N THR A 5 -22.62 -45.72 11.27
CA THR A 5 -21.89 -44.68 12.04
C THR A 5 -21.55 -43.41 11.24
N LEU A 6 -21.81 -43.31 9.93
CA LEU A 6 -21.38 -42.11 9.19
C LEU A 6 -22.34 -40.91 9.23
N PHE A 7 -23.53 -41.05 9.84
CA PHE A 7 -24.49 -39.93 9.94
C PHE A 7 -24.34 -39.08 11.22
N ALA A 8 -23.35 -39.38 12.08
CA ALA A 8 -23.11 -38.68 13.34
C ALA A 8 -21.98 -37.63 13.28
N ILE A 9 -21.30 -37.45 12.14
CA ILE A 9 -20.32 -36.37 11.92
C ILE A 9 -21.01 -35.10 11.36
N VAL A 10 -22.33 -34.99 11.54
CA VAL A 10 -23.05 -33.71 11.43
C VAL A 10 -23.43 -33.22 12.84
N CYS A 11 -22.76 -33.72 13.89
CA CYS A 11 -22.73 -33.09 15.20
C CYS A 11 -21.46 -32.22 15.29
N ALA A 12 -21.65 -30.92 15.41
CA ALA A 12 -20.66 -29.93 15.88
C ALA A 12 -19.58 -29.41 14.90
N ALA A 13 -19.99 -28.76 13.82
CA ALA A 13 -19.16 -27.70 13.21
C ALA A 13 -19.93 -26.41 12.87
N MET A 14 -21.12 -26.22 13.46
CA MET A 14 -21.98 -25.05 13.20
C MET A 14 -21.63 -23.80 14.05
N VAL A 15 -20.49 -23.75 14.77
CA VAL A 15 -20.21 -22.65 15.73
C VAL A 15 -18.77 -22.13 15.83
N SER A 16 -17.81 -22.59 15.01
CA SER A 16 -16.43 -22.08 15.06
C SER A 16 -15.95 -21.39 13.78
N VAL A 17 -16.81 -20.60 13.14
CA VAL A 17 -16.39 -19.56 12.18
C VAL A 17 -15.71 -18.36 12.85
N HIS A 18 -15.49 -18.38 14.17
CA HIS A 18 -14.96 -17.25 14.95
C HIS A 18 -13.42 -17.23 15.11
N SER A 19 -12.65 -18.19 14.56
CA SER A 19 -11.17 -18.17 14.68
C SER A 19 -10.42 -18.96 13.60
N MET A 20 -10.99 -19.16 12.42
CA MET A 20 -10.15 -19.57 11.29
C MET A 20 -9.35 -18.34 10.85
N PRO A 21 -8.00 -18.30 10.97
CA PRO A 21 -7.24 -17.39 10.14
C PRO A 21 -7.50 -17.86 8.72
N GLN A 22 -8.54 -17.30 8.08
CA GLN A 22 -8.80 -17.54 6.68
C GLN A 22 -7.52 -17.10 5.99
N SER A 23 -6.76 -18.08 5.52
CA SER A 23 -5.67 -17.93 4.58
C SER A 23 -6.31 -17.36 3.32
N GLN A 24 -6.56 -16.06 3.36
CA GLN A 24 -6.94 -15.27 2.20
C GLN A 24 -5.88 -15.63 1.15
N PRO A 25 -6.27 -16.14 -0.03
CA PRO A 25 -5.31 -16.38 -1.11
C PRO A 25 -4.47 -15.11 -1.24
N PRO A 26 -3.14 -15.18 -1.38
CA PRO A 26 -2.31 -14.00 -1.41
C PRO A 26 -2.86 -13.08 -2.49
N GLY A 27 -3.59 -12.04 -2.07
CA GLY A 27 -3.87 -10.92 -2.94
C GLY A 27 -2.51 -10.34 -3.35
N PRO A 28 -2.47 -9.41 -4.30
CA PRO A 28 -1.31 -8.56 -4.48
C PRO A 28 -1.00 -7.92 -3.11
N ALA A 29 -0.07 -8.53 -2.39
CA ALA A 29 0.24 -8.21 -1.02
C ALA A 29 1.56 -7.49 -1.09
N CYS A 30 1.54 -6.24 -0.66
CA CYS A 30 2.76 -5.49 -0.53
C CYS A 30 3.65 -6.18 0.53
N PRO A 31 4.98 -6.20 0.32
CA PRO A 31 5.93 -6.62 1.33
C PRO A 31 5.65 -6.01 2.71
N ALA A 32 6.09 -6.70 3.77
CA ALA A 32 5.95 -6.19 5.13
C ALA A 32 6.62 -4.82 5.27
N GLY A 33 5.89 -3.84 5.81
CA GLY A 33 6.34 -2.44 5.91
C GLY A 33 5.74 -1.51 4.84
N GLU A 34 4.93 -2.04 3.93
CA GLU A 34 4.19 -1.30 2.93
C GLU A 34 2.68 -1.48 3.10
N GLN A 35 1.92 -0.49 2.65
CA GLN A 35 0.47 -0.48 2.68
C GLN A 35 -0.08 -0.63 1.27
N LEU A 36 -1.06 -1.50 1.09
CA LEU A 36 -1.79 -1.63 -0.16
C LEU A 36 -2.77 -0.46 -0.29
N TYR A 37 -2.68 0.29 -1.38
CA TYR A 37 -3.53 1.44 -1.68
C TYR A 37 -4.24 1.24 -3.02
N THR A 38 -5.53 1.60 -3.07
CA THR A 38 -6.30 1.62 -4.32
C THR A 38 -6.34 3.04 -4.84
N VAL A 39 -5.74 3.25 -6.01
CA VAL A 39 -5.66 4.54 -6.69
C VAL A 39 -7.07 5.06 -6.99
N GLN A 40 -7.34 6.31 -6.63
CA GLN A 40 -8.59 7.00 -6.88
C GLN A 40 -8.47 7.94 -8.08
N MET A 41 -9.62 8.43 -8.57
CA MET A 41 -9.62 9.40 -9.66
C MET A 41 -8.96 10.71 -9.21
N GLY A 42 -7.96 11.16 -9.98
CA GLY A 42 -7.21 12.38 -9.68
C GLY A 42 -5.95 12.18 -8.84
N ASP A 43 -5.64 10.95 -8.45
CA ASP A 43 -4.41 10.66 -7.73
C ASP A 43 -3.16 10.73 -8.60
N SER A 44 -2.04 11.05 -7.93
CA SER A 44 -0.69 10.99 -8.44
C SER A 44 0.23 10.45 -7.36
N CYS A 45 1.43 9.98 -7.71
CA CYS A 45 2.41 9.58 -6.71
C CYS A 45 2.78 10.72 -5.74
N PHE A 46 2.64 11.99 -6.17
CA PHE A 46 2.86 13.14 -5.30
C PHE A 46 1.74 13.32 -4.27
N THR A 47 0.47 13.25 -4.69
CA THR A 47 -0.67 13.40 -3.77
C THR A 47 -0.78 12.21 -2.83
N ILE A 48 -0.54 10.99 -3.33
CA ILE A 48 -0.47 9.78 -2.50
C ILE A 48 0.71 9.91 -1.53
N GLY A 49 1.91 10.26 -2.00
CA GLY A 49 3.09 10.45 -1.15
C GLY A 49 2.85 11.42 0.00
N GLY A 50 2.22 12.57 -0.28
CA GLY A 50 1.84 13.55 0.73
C GLY A 50 0.86 13.02 1.78
N GLN A 51 -0.10 12.19 1.38
CA GLN A 51 -1.07 11.58 2.30
C GLN A 51 -0.43 10.53 3.23
N PHE A 52 0.52 9.76 2.71
CA PHE A 52 1.17 8.66 3.45
C PHE A 52 2.51 9.05 4.08
N GLY A 53 2.95 10.30 3.94
CA GLY A 53 4.23 10.77 4.49
C GLY A 53 5.45 10.11 3.83
N THR A 54 5.37 9.82 2.53
CA THR A 54 6.46 9.24 1.73
C THR A 54 6.70 10.04 0.45
N SER A 55 7.78 9.75 -0.28
CA SER A 55 8.09 10.45 -1.53
C SER A 55 7.48 9.74 -2.74
N ALA A 56 7.14 10.51 -3.78
CA ALA A 56 6.71 9.96 -5.06
C ALA A 56 7.76 8.99 -5.63
N THR A 57 9.05 9.29 -5.46
CA THR A 57 10.17 8.43 -5.87
C THR A 57 10.15 7.08 -5.17
N ASN A 58 9.88 7.04 -3.86
CA ASN A 58 9.79 5.79 -3.11
C ASN A 58 8.59 4.96 -3.56
N ILE A 59 7.45 5.61 -3.84
CA ILE A 59 6.27 4.95 -4.42
C ILE A 59 6.61 4.37 -5.79
N ILE A 60 7.29 5.11 -6.66
CA ILE A 60 7.67 4.60 -7.99
C ILE A 60 8.62 3.41 -7.85
N ALA A 61 9.62 3.50 -6.96
CA ALA A 61 10.63 2.48 -6.76
C ALA A 61 10.04 1.13 -6.33
N VAL A 62 9.09 1.15 -5.40
CA VAL A 62 8.48 -0.07 -4.86
C VAL A 62 7.51 -0.74 -5.84
N ASN A 63 6.96 0.03 -6.77
CA ASN A 63 6.01 -0.45 -7.77
C ASN A 63 6.64 -0.66 -9.16
N GLN A 64 7.97 -0.69 -9.29
CA GLN A 64 8.62 -1.05 -10.56
C GLN A 64 8.37 -2.54 -10.88
N PRO A 65 8.08 -2.89 -12.14
CA PRO A 65 7.98 -2.03 -13.34
C PRO A 65 6.55 -1.55 -13.66
N ALA A 66 5.58 -1.80 -12.78
CA ALA A 66 4.17 -1.52 -13.02
C ALA A 66 3.86 -0.02 -13.10
N ILE A 67 4.58 0.82 -12.36
CA ILE A 67 4.50 2.29 -12.45
C ILE A 67 5.73 2.80 -13.21
N ASN A 68 5.60 3.79 -14.08
CA ASN A 68 6.74 4.37 -14.80
C ASN A 68 7.45 5.46 -13.98
N SER A 69 8.64 5.88 -14.42
CA SER A 69 9.43 6.91 -13.72
C SER A 69 8.75 8.28 -13.61
N GLY A 70 7.79 8.57 -14.49
CA GLY A 70 7.00 9.80 -14.45
C GLY A 70 5.72 9.69 -13.61
N CYS A 71 5.41 8.51 -13.06
CA CYS A 71 4.12 8.21 -12.44
C CYS A 71 2.90 8.62 -13.32
N THR A 72 3.04 8.53 -14.65
CA THR A 72 2.00 8.98 -15.60
C THR A 72 1.04 7.89 -16.03
N ASN A 73 1.27 6.65 -15.57
CA ASN A 73 0.48 5.48 -15.95
C ASN A 73 -0.39 4.93 -14.80
N LEU A 74 -0.65 5.72 -13.76
CA LEU A 74 -1.60 5.35 -12.71
C LEU A 74 -3.02 5.34 -13.27
N THR A 75 -3.78 4.30 -12.92
CA THR A 75 -5.17 4.14 -13.32
C THR A 75 -6.08 4.03 -12.09
N PRO A 76 -7.26 4.70 -12.07
CA PRO A 76 -8.20 4.52 -10.97
C PRO A 76 -8.65 3.07 -10.81
N GLY A 77 -8.71 2.58 -9.57
CA GLY A 77 -8.97 1.18 -9.25
C GLY A 77 -7.73 0.29 -9.25
N GLN A 78 -6.57 0.80 -9.68
CA GLN A 78 -5.29 0.08 -9.59
C GLN A 78 -4.86 -0.03 -8.13
N MET A 79 -4.44 -1.23 -7.72
CA MET A 79 -3.81 -1.42 -6.42
C MET A 79 -2.31 -1.23 -6.55
N ILE A 80 -1.73 -0.42 -5.67
CA ILE A 80 -0.30 -0.10 -5.59
C ILE A 80 0.20 -0.27 -4.17
N CYS A 81 1.50 -0.46 -4.02
CA CYS A 81 2.16 -0.49 -2.73
C CYS A 81 2.68 0.90 -2.35
N VAL A 82 2.36 1.33 -1.14
CA VAL A 82 2.81 2.61 -0.59
C VAL A 82 3.69 2.31 0.62
N PRO A 83 4.99 2.65 0.58
CA PRO A 83 5.86 2.42 1.72
C PRO A 83 5.39 3.25 2.91
N ALA A 84 5.37 2.64 4.10
CA ALA A 84 5.08 3.38 5.32
C ALA A 84 6.04 4.56 5.44
N SER A 85 5.56 5.69 5.94
CA SER A 85 6.40 6.84 6.24
C SER A 85 7.61 6.35 7.04
N THR A 86 8.81 6.44 6.47
CA THR A 86 10.04 6.23 7.22
C THR A 86 10.26 7.46 8.08
N GLY A 87 9.35 7.70 9.03
CA GLY A 87 9.50 8.69 10.07
C GLY A 87 10.73 8.30 10.87
N ALA A 88 11.82 9.03 10.66
CA ALA A 88 13.07 8.91 11.39
C ALA A 88 13.74 7.53 11.32
N THR A 89 14.54 7.28 10.27
CA THR A 89 15.95 6.84 10.42
C THR A 89 16.63 6.95 9.06
N GLY A 90 17.50 7.96 8.91
CA GLY A 90 18.55 7.98 7.89
C GLY A 90 18.14 8.36 6.47
N GLY A 91 17.87 9.65 6.23
CA GLY A 91 17.63 10.14 4.87
C GLY A 91 17.37 11.64 4.81
N THR A 92 18.35 12.45 5.25
CA THR A 92 18.47 13.83 4.75
C THR A 92 18.52 13.79 3.23
N THR A 93 17.38 13.98 2.56
CA THR A 93 17.22 14.78 1.33
C THR A 93 15.71 14.90 1.03
N GLY A 94 15.01 15.70 1.85
CA GLY A 94 13.89 16.51 1.39
C GLY A 94 14.39 17.95 1.49
N GLY A 95 14.89 18.56 0.42
CA GLY A 95 14.07 18.78 -0.76
C GLY A 95 12.94 19.75 -0.43
N ALA A 96 13.24 20.79 0.36
CA ALA A 96 12.42 21.98 0.43
C ALA A 96 12.43 22.63 -0.95
N THR A 97 11.41 22.33 -1.77
CA THR A 97 11.07 23.16 -2.92
C THR A 97 9.70 23.76 -2.68
N GLY A 98 9.72 24.90 -1.99
CA GLY A 98 8.66 25.89 -1.92
C GLY A 98 9.34 27.25 -1.88
N GLY A 99 9.51 27.86 -3.06
CA GLY A 99 10.20 29.15 -3.21
C GLY A 99 9.30 30.34 -2.86
N THR A 100 9.92 31.44 -2.42
CA THR A 100 9.48 32.83 -2.60
C THR A 100 10.74 33.71 -2.41
N THR A 101 11.46 34.07 -3.47
CA THR A 101 11.39 35.36 -4.22
C THR A 101 12.01 36.57 -3.49
N GLY A 102 13.21 36.98 -3.95
CA GLY A 102 13.57 38.38 -4.27
C GLY A 102 13.92 39.35 -3.13
N GLY A 103 15.16 39.86 -3.13
CA GLY A 103 15.58 41.00 -2.30
C GLY A 103 17.04 41.38 -2.50
N THR A 104 17.27 42.26 -3.47
CA THR A 104 18.51 42.81 -4.04
C THR A 104 19.54 43.39 -3.06
N THR A 105 20.82 43.13 -3.38
CA THR A 105 21.97 44.04 -3.46
C THR A 105 21.83 45.46 -2.90
N GLY A 106 22.81 45.91 -2.11
CA GLY A 106 23.08 47.34 -1.94
C GLY A 106 24.04 47.69 -0.81
N VAL A 107 25.29 48.03 -1.20
CA VAL A 107 26.34 48.84 -0.53
C VAL A 107 26.82 48.50 0.88
#